data_AF-A0A5A8UDE7-F1
#
_entry.id   AF-A0A5A8UDE7-F1
#
_cell.length_a   1.000
_cell.length_b   1.000
_cell.length_c   1.000
_cell.angle_alpha   90.00
_cell.angle_beta   90.00
_cell.angle_gamma   90.00
#
_symmetry.space_group_name_H-M   'P 1'
#
loop_
_entity.id
_entity.type
_entity.pdbx_description
1 polymer ?
#
loop_
_entity_poly.entity_id
_entity_poly.type
_entity_poly.pdbx_seq_one_letter_code
_entity_poly.pdbx_strand_id
1 'polypeptide(L)' 'MNKRKVVITGMGIVSPVGSTVSSAWDAILNGKSG' A
#
# COMPACT_ATOMS: atom_id res chain seq x y z
N MET A 1 -20.70 -0.19 -25.04
CA MET A 1 -20.61 0.69 -23.84
C MET A 1 -19.14 0.77 -23.43
N ASN A 2 -18.46 1.90 -23.64
CA ASN A 2 -17.04 2.05 -23.31
C ASN A 2 -16.90 2.20 -21.77
N LYS A 3 -16.29 1.23 -21.08
CA LYS A 3 -16.14 1.27 -19.62
C LYS A 3 -15.15 2.39 -19.25
N ARG A 4 -15.58 3.30 -18.37
CA ARG A 4 -14.71 4.35 -17.82
C ARG A 4 -13.57 3.70 -17.03
N LYS A 5 -12.32 4.07 -17.35
CA LYS A 5 -11.16 3.66 -16.57
C LYS A 5 -11.15 4.45 -15.26
N VAL A 6 -11.12 3.74 -14.14
CA VAL A 6 -10.99 4.32 -12.79
C VAL A 6 -9.66 3.86 -12.24
N VAL A 7 -8.87 4.79 -11.70
CA VAL A 7 -7.52 4.53 -11.18
C VAL A 7 -7.36 5.11 -9.78
N ILE A 8 -6.38 4.60 -9.04
CA ILE A 8 -5.99 5.10 -7.72
C ILE A 8 -4.87 6.12 -7.94
N THR A 9 -5.06 7.35 -7.46
CA THR A 9 -4.09 8.45 -7.60
C THR A 9 -3.23 8.69 -6.36
N GLY A 10 -3.55 8.03 -5.25
CA GLY A 10 -2.80 8.11 -4.00
C GLY A 10 -3.24 7.05 -3.00
N MET A 11 -2.34 6.67 -2.11
CA MET A 11 -2.58 5.68 -1.06
C MET A 11 -1.92 6.11 0.25
N GLY A 12 -2.53 5.73 1.36
CA GLY A 12 -2.00 5.88 2.71
C GLY A 12 -2.30 4.63 3.53
N ILE A 13 -1.43 4.32 4.48
CA ILE A 13 -1.55 3.11 5.33
C ILE A 13 -1.03 3.40 6.73
N VAL A 14 -1.71 2.86 7.73
CA VAL A 14 -1.21 2.70 9.10
C VAL A 14 -1.50 1.27 9.53
N SER A 15 -0.47 0.54 9.90
CA SER A 15 -0.54 -0.90 10.21
C SER A 15 0.61 -1.33 11.14
N PRO A 16 0.55 -2.52 11.76
CA PRO A 16 1.63 -3.04 12.62
C PRO A 16 2.98 -3.13 11.89
N VAL A 17 2.95 -3.40 10.58
CA VAL A 17 4.16 -3.51 9.74
C VAL A 17 4.67 -2.15 9.21
N GLY A 18 3.98 -1.04 9.48
CA GLY A 18 4.40 0.29 9.06
C GLY A 18 3.27 1.33 9.01
N SER A 19 3.63 2.59 9.31
CA SER A 19 2.73 3.75 9.34
C SER A 19 2.79 4.63 8.08
N THR A 20 3.53 4.19 7.07
CA THR A 20 3.60 4.81 5.73
C THR A 20 3.63 3.72 4.67
N VAL A 21 3.23 4.05 3.43
CA VAL A 21 3.21 3.07 2.34
C VAL A 21 4.60 2.49 2.09
N SER A 22 5.64 3.33 2.10
CA SER A 22 7.02 2.86 1.93
C SER A 22 7.45 1.89 3.03
N SER A 23 7.23 2.25 4.30
CA SER A 23 7.68 1.41 5.44
C SER A 23 6.94 0.08 5.48
N ALA A 24 5.62 0.09 5.26
CA ALA A 24 4.82 -1.12 5.23
C ALA A 24 5.23 -2.02 4.04
N TRP A 25 5.49 -1.45 2.86
CA TRP A 25 5.91 -2.20 1.69
C TRP A 25 7.27 -2.87 1.89
N ASP A 26 8.24 -2.12 2.41
CA ASP A 26 9.57 -2.64 2.71
C ASP A 26 9.51 -3.75 3.77
N ALA A 27 8.66 -3.61 4.79
CA ALA A 27 8.48 -4.65 5.81
C ALA A 27 7.90 -5.94 5.22
N ILE A 28 6.87 -5.83 4.38
CA ILE A 28 6.22 -6.97 3.73
C ILE A 28 7.20 -7.68 2.78
N LEU A 29 7.93 -6.94 1.94
CA LEU A 29 8.90 -7.52 1.02
C LEU A 29 10.01 -8.29 1.73
N ASN A 30 10.42 -7.83 2.92
CA ASN A 30 11.43 -8.48 3.73
C ASN A 30 10.84 -9.54 4.69
N GLY A 31 9.54 -9.82 4.63
CA GLY A 31 8.89 -10.80 5.50
C GLY A 31 8.95 -10.44 6.99
N LYS A 32 9.03 -9.15 7.33
CA LYS A 32 9.08 -8.69 8.72
C LYS A 32 7.68 -8.81 9.33
N SER A 33 7.58 -9.49 10.47
CA SER A 33 6.37 -9.43 11.30
C SER A 33 6.32 -8.07 11.98
N GLY A 34 5.18 -7.39 11.84
CA GLY A 34 4.85 -6.16 12.55
C GLY A 34 4.11 -6.44 13.85
#